data_AF-A0A2G5IAE8-F1
#
_entry.id   AF-A0A2G5IAE8-F1
#
_cell.length_a   1.000
_cell.length_b   1.000
_cell.length_c   1.000
_cell.angle_alpha   90.00
_cell.angle_beta   90.00
_cell.angle_gamma   90.00
#
_symmetry.space_group_name_H-M   'P 1'
#
loop_
_entity.id
_entity.type
_entity.pdbx_description
1 polymer ?
#
loop_
_entity_poly.entity_id
_entity_poly.type
_entity_poly.pdbx_seq_one_letter_code
_entity_poly.pdbx_strand_id
1 'polypeptide(L)'
;MACSPSSSTTATSNSIPLPPPLLRLPLELRQHIYSYLLPRENVSHPLPSVGITSVDHRPPSRPLLNIHPALTAEILDYFYSISTWKLVFSHAFNFFRVDPDLRKLEQSSSLRLITKVELVFFCDVLLLQSYPSFGLESFCTEIKRRATRACQVLSNATHLRTVVVSWCDSTNTGRWSQKSDIIAALQVLDTQSPGLRFQIGSVSADDVDEEQFAMALQNVLGVGQRLDTVHRGPDPASELRMLAFDVRQERLKLLSQPGGYPEQRMTRNGWRAAPSSLPPTRE
;
A
#
# COMPACT_ATOMS: atom_id res chain seq x y z
N MET A 1 -21.18 -58.93 -57.50
CA MET A 1 -20.16 -57.88 -57.27
C MET A 1 -20.75 -56.85 -56.34
N ALA A 2 -20.38 -56.89 -55.06
CA ALA A 2 -20.86 -55.96 -54.04
C ALA A 2 -19.71 -55.01 -53.67
N CYS A 3 -19.92 -53.71 -53.88
CA CYS A 3 -18.98 -52.66 -53.48
C CYS A 3 -19.16 -52.35 -52.00
N SER A 4 -18.11 -52.58 -51.21
CA SER A 4 -18.00 -52.12 -49.83
C SER A 4 -17.85 -50.59 -49.78
N PRO A 5 -18.51 -49.88 -48.86
CA PRO A 5 -18.22 -48.47 -48.61
C PRO A 5 -16.99 -48.36 -47.70
N SER A 6 -15.94 -47.73 -48.21
CA SER A 6 -14.73 -47.36 -47.48
C SER A 6 -15.05 -46.23 -46.51
N SER A 7 -15.13 -46.53 -45.22
CA SER A 7 -15.20 -45.55 -44.14
C SER A 7 -13.87 -44.79 -44.08
N SER A 8 -13.86 -43.57 -44.64
CA SER A 8 -12.74 -42.64 -44.46
C SER A 8 -12.87 -41.96 -43.10
N THR A 9 -12.13 -42.49 -42.12
CA THR A 9 -11.96 -41.88 -40.81
C THR A 9 -11.17 -40.58 -40.98
N THR A 10 -11.85 -39.44 -41.03
CA THR A 10 -11.22 -38.12 -40.95
C THR A 10 -10.57 -37.96 -39.59
N ALA A 11 -9.25 -38.03 -39.56
CA ALA A 11 -8.44 -37.65 -38.40
C ALA A 11 -8.67 -36.16 -38.12
N THR A 12 -9.48 -35.86 -37.10
CA THR A 12 -9.53 -34.54 -36.48
C THR A 12 -8.16 -34.22 -35.90
N SER A 13 -7.41 -33.36 -36.60
CA SER A 13 -6.19 -32.78 -36.09
C SER A 13 -6.53 -31.96 -34.84
N ASN A 14 -6.21 -32.53 -33.67
CA ASN A 14 -6.24 -31.82 -32.39
C ASN A 14 -5.14 -30.75 -32.40
N SER A 15 -5.40 -29.64 -33.09
CA SER A 15 -4.57 -28.45 -33.02
C SER A 15 -4.74 -27.86 -31.62
N ILE A 16 -3.68 -27.93 -30.82
CA ILE A 16 -3.62 -27.25 -29.52
C ILE A 16 -3.85 -25.77 -29.81
N PRO A 17 -4.87 -25.13 -29.19
CA PRO A 17 -5.13 -23.71 -29.43
C PRO A 17 -3.88 -22.92 -29.00
N LEU A 18 -3.25 -22.25 -29.96
CA LEU A 18 -2.13 -21.40 -29.64
C LEU A 18 -2.61 -20.29 -28.69
N PRO A 19 -1.84 -19.95 -27.63
CA PRO A 19 -2.25 -18.94 -26.67
C PRO A 19 -2.44 -17.58 -27.37
N PRO A 20 -3.25 -16.67 -26.80
CA PRO A 20 -3.42 -15.31 -27.32
C PRO A 20 -2.07 -14.62 -27.63
N PRO A 21 -1.97 -13.78 -28.67
CA PRO A 21 -0.71 -13.17 -29.09
C PRO A 21 0.04 -12.45 -27.98
N LEU A 22 -0.68 -11.75 -27.10
CA LEU A 22 -0.08 -11.04 -25.96
C LEU A 22 0.62 -11.99 -24.99
N LEU A 23 0.06 -13.19 -24.75
CA LEU A 23 0.64 -14.21 -23.86
C LEU A 23 1.82 -14.96 -24.50
N ARG A 24 2.12 -14.73 -25.78
CA ARG A 24 3.32 -15.26 -26.45
C ARG A 24 4.54 -14.36 -26.28
N LEU A 25 4.34 -13.12 -25.83
CA LEU A 25 5.45 -12.19 -25.60
C LEU A 25 6.25 -12.61 -24.35
N PRO A 26 7.58 -12.41 -24.34
CA PRO A 26 8.40 -12.51 -23.14
C PRO A 26 7.83 -11.66 -21.99
N LEU A 27 8.03 -12.12 -20.75
CA LEU A 27 7.50 -11.45 -19.55
C LEU A 27 7.95 -10.00 -19.47
N GLU A 28 9.18 -9.72 -19.85
CA GLU A 28 9.82 -8.40 -19.80
C GLU A 28 9.07 -7.40 -20.70
N LEU A 29 8.68 -7.82 -21.92
CA LEU A 29 7.89 -6.99 -22.82
C LEU A 29 6.48 -6.75 -22.29
N ARG A 30 5.89 -7.75 -21.64
CA ARG A 30 4.56 -7.60 -21.02
C ARG A 30 4.60 -6.66 -19.82
N GLN A 31 5.62 -6.77 -18.96
CA GLN A 31 5.84 -5.83 -17.86
C GLN A 31 6.10 -4.41 -18.36
N HIS A 32 6.83 -4.27 -19.48
CA HIS A 32 7.00 -2.97 -20.13
C HIS A 32 5.66 -2.40 -20.61
N ILE A 33 4.75 -3.22 -21.14
CA ILE A 33 3.38 -2.78 -21.46
C ILE A 33 2.62 -2.40 -20.18
N TYR A 34 2.71 -3.22 -19.13
CA TYR A 34 2.02 -2.98 -17.87
C TYR A 34 2.44 -1.68 -17.19
N SER A 35 3.70 -1.26 -17.31
CA SER A 35 4.17 0.02 -16.74
C SER A 35 3.47 1.24 -17.35
N TYR A 36 3.05 1.18 -18.62
CA TYR A 36 2.22 2.22 -19.23
C TYR A 36 0.75 2.12 -18.84
N LEU A 37 0.26 0.91 -18.52
CA LEU A 37 -1.13 0.69 -18.10
C LEU A 37 -1.36 0.99 -16.62
N LEU A 38 -0.29 1.00 -15.83
CA LEU A 38 -0.28 1.27 -14.39
C LEU A 38 0.56 2.51 -14.10
N PRO A 39 0.08 3.71 -14.47
CA PRO A 39 0.84 4.93 -14.27
C PRO A 39 1.10 5.16 -12.78
N ARG A 40 2.29 5.71 -12.49
CA ARG A 40 2.63 6.24 -11.17
C ARG A 40 1.77 7.48 -10.92
N GLU A 41 0.79 7.32 -10.05
CA GLU A 41 -0.21 8.32 -9.69
C GLU A 41 -0.59 8.05 -8.25
N ASN A 42 -0.38 9.04 -7.37
CA ASN A 42 -0.69 8.89 -5.96
C ASN A 42 -2.20 8.87 -5.76
N VAL A 43 -2.72 7.70 -5.40
CA VAL A 43 -4.13 7.49 -5.09
C VAL A 43 -4.30 7.51 -3.59
N SER A 44 -4.94 8.56 -3.08
CA SER A 44 -5.37 8.63 -1.69
C SER A 44 -6.57 7.71 -1.44
N HIS A 45 -6.56 7.02 -0.31
CA HIS A 45 -7.62 6.07 0.12
C HIS A 45 -8.00 5.06 -0.96
N PRO A 46 -7.04 4.26 -1.47
CA PRO A 46 -7.33 3.27 -2.51
C PRO A 46 -8.37 2.24 -2.05
N LEU A 47 -8.44 2.02 -0.73
CA LEU A 47 -9.40 1.19 -0.03
C LEU A 47 -10.07 2.03 1.07
N PRO A 48 -11.20 2.71 0.79
CA PRO A 48 -11.80 3.71 1.70
C PRO A 48 -12.19 3.21 3.09
N SER A 49 -12.27 1.88 3.28
CA SER A 49 -12.59 1.26 4.56
C SER A 49 -11.38 0.73 5.30
N VAL A 50 -10.19 0.75 4.70
CA VAL A 50 -8.98 0.15 5.24
C VAL A 50 -8.04 1.30 5.59
N GLY A 51 -7.34 1.22 6.72
CA GLY A 51 -6.48 2.32 7.23
C GLY A 51 -5.28 2.73 6.36
N ILE A 52 -5.24 2.29 5.10
CA ILE A 52 -4.26 2.70 4.08
C ILE A 52 -4.56 4.14 3.66
N THR A 53 -3.55 5.00 3.78
CA THR A 53 -3.70 6.43 3.46
C THR A 53 -3.54 6.68 1.97
N SER A 54 -2.57 6.05 1.32
CA SER A 54 -2.39 6.14 -0.12
C SER A 54 -1.59 4.99 -0.72
N VAL A 55 -1.56 4.94 -2.04
CA VAL A 55 -0.66 4.09 -2.85
C VAL A 55 -0.07 4.95 -3.96
N ASP A 56 1.19 4.73 -4.32
CA ASP A 56 1.94 5.53 -5.30
C ASP A 56 1.64 5.21 -6.77
N HIS A 57 0.89 4.13 -7.04
CA HIS A 57 0.47 3.72 -8.38
C HIS A 57 -1.04 3.61 -8.47
N ARG A 58 -1.59 3.95 -9.63
CA ARG A 58 -3.01 3.76 -9.91
C ARG A 58 -3.34 2.26 -9.96
N PRO A 59 -4.33 1.79 -9.18
CA PRO A 59 -4.77 0.40 -9.25
C PRO A 59 -5.31 0.03 -10.64
N PRO A 60 -5.12 -1.22 -11.10
CA PRO A 60 -5.63 -1.67 -12.39
C PRO A 60 -7.14 -1.49 -12.48
N SER A 61 -7.59 -0.99 -13.63
CA SER A 61 -9.02 -0.80 -13.88
C SER A 61 -9.76 -2.14 -14.03
N ARG A 62 -11.05 -2.15 -13.70
CA ARG A 62 -11.88 -3.36 -13.86
C ARG A 62 -11.89 -3.90 -15.31
N PRO A 63 -11.99 -3.08 -16.37
CA PRO A 63 -11.89 -3.58 -17.74
C PRO A 63 -10.56 -4.28 -18.00
N LEU A 64 -9.45 -3.74 -17.49
CA LEU A 64 -8.12 -4.35 -17.63
C LEU A 64 -8.03 -5.72 -16.95
N LEU A 65 -8.58 -5.84 -15.74
CA LEU A 65 -8.63 -7.10 -14.98
C LEU A 65 -9.61 -8.14 -15.57
N ASN A 66 -10.48 -7.74 -16.50
CA ASN A 66 -11.47 -8.62 -17.11
C ASN A 66 -11.05 -9.16 -18.50
N ILE A 67 -9.86 -8.80 -19.00
CA ILE A 67 -9.40 -9.22 -20.34
C ILE A 67 -9.16 -10.74 -20.39
N HIS A 68 -8.35 -11.26 -19.48
CA HIS A 68 -7.98 -12.68 -19.45
C HIS A 68 -7.40 -13.07 -18.09
N PRO A 69 -7.80 -14.20 -17.47
CA PRO A 69 -7.36 -14.57 -16.12
C PRO A 69 -5.84 -14.60 -15.91
N ALA A 70 -5.08 -15.11 -16.89
CA ALA A 70 -3.61 -15.11 -16.80
C ALA A 70 -3.01 -13.70 -16.81
N LEU A 71 -3.55 -12.78 -17.62
CA LEU A 71 -3.11 -11.38 -17.63
C LEU A 71 -3.50 -10.69 -16.33
N THR A 72 -4.70 -10.97 -15.81
CA THR A 72 -5.16 -10.45 -14.53
C THR A 72 -4.19 -10.81 -13.41
N ALA A 73 -3.77 -12.07 -13.33
CA ALA A 73 -2.80 -12.53 -12.33
C ALA A 73 -1.46 -11.80 -12.47
N GLU A 74 -0.91 -11.70 -13.69
CA GLU A 74 0.36 -11.02 -13.93
C GLU A 74 0.31 -9.51 -13.68
N ILE A 75 -0.76 -8.84 -14.06
CA ILE A 75 -0.94 -7.40 -13.86
C ILE A 75 -1.05 -7.10 -12.36
N LEU A 76 -1.78 -7.93 -11.61
CA LEU A 76 -1.86 -7.77 -10.16
C LEU A 76 -0.51 -8.03 -9.50
N ASP A 77 0.18 -9.12 -9.85
CA ASP A 77 1.52 -9.42 -9.34
C ASP A 77 2.51 -8.27 -9.62
N TYR A 78 2.53 -7.78 -10.85
CA TYR A 78 3.35 -6.65 -11.25
C TYR A 78 2.97 -5.37 -10.47
N PHE A 79 1.68 -5.03 -10.37
CA PHE A 79 1.19 -3.89 -9.60
C PHE A 79 1.67 -3.93 -8.14
N TYR A 80 1.46 -5.04 -7.45
CA TYR A 80 1.89 -5.18 -6.05
C TYR A 80 3.40 -5.17 -5.87
N SER A 81 4.16 -5.59 -6.89
CA SER A 81 5.63 -5.58 -6.86
C SER A 81 6.23 -4.17 -6.97
N ILE A 82 5.55 -3.26 -7.70
CA ILE A 82 6.01 -1.89 -7.92
C ILE A 82 5.37 -0.86 -6.97
N SER A 83 4.20 -1.17 -6.42
CA SER A 83 3.43 -0.26 -5.57
C SER A 83 4.00 -0.14 -4.15
N THR A 84 4.06 1.09 -3.64
CA THR A 84 4.33 1.42 -2.24
C THR A 84 3.04 1.84 -1.56
N TRP A 85 2.66 1.12 -0.51
CA TRP A 85 1.44 1.37 0.27
C TRP A 85 1.76 2.21 1.50
N LYS A 86 1.07 3.34 1.70
CA LYS A 86 1.39 4.27 2.80
C LYS A 86 0.45 4.08 3.98
N LEU A 87 1.04 4.11 5.18
CA LEU A 87 0.36 4.23 6.47
C LEU A 87 0.95 5.44 7.20
N VAL A 88 0.10 6.42 7.53
CA VAL A 88 0.52 7.62 8.25
C VAL A 88 0.10 7.51 9.70
N PHE A 89 1.07 7.56 10.61
CA PHE A 89 0.87 7.63 12.05
C PHE A 89 0.92 9.08 12.52
N SER A 90 -0.23 9.62 12.88
CA SER A 90 -0.35 10.96 13.44
C SER A 90 -1.49 11.00 14.46
N HIS A 91 -1.48 11.99 15.34
CA HIS A 91 -2.63 12.21 16.22
C HIS A 91 -3.72 13.08 15.54
N ALA A 92 -3.34 13.98 14.64
CA ALA A 92 -4.24 15.00 14.08
C ALA A 92 -5.10 14.52 12.90
N PHE A 93 -4.70 13.43 12.23
CA PHE A 93 -5.36 12.98 11.00
C PHE A 93 -6.59 12.10 11.26
N ASN A 94 -7.65 12.30 10.47
CA ASN A 94 -8.91 11.54 10.56
C ASN A 94 -8.81 10.08 10.07
N PHE A 95 -7.68 9.63 9.54
CA PHE A 95 -7.54 8.27 8.99
C PHE A 95 -7.82 7.17 10.04
N PHE A 96 -7.53 7.46 11.31
CA PHE A 96 -7.83 6.57 12.44
C PHE A 96 -9.32 6.44 12.75
N ARG A 97 -10.19 7.28 12.20
CA ARG A 97 -11.64 7.10 12.36
C ARG A 97 -12.18 5.97 11.49
N VAL A 98 -11.47 5.63 10.41
CA VAL A 98 -11.92 4.63 9.43
C VAL A 98 -11.64 3.20 9.93
N ASP A 99 -10.44 2.98 10.45
CA ASP A 99 -9.97 1.69 10.98
C ASP A 99 -8.91 1.90 12.09
N PRO A 100 -9.32 2.33 13.30
CA PRO A 100 -8.42 2.75 14.37
C PRO A 100 -7.44 1.66 14.83
N ASP A 101 -7.91 0.41 14.80
CA ASP A 101 -7.18 -0.78 15.24
C ASP A 101 -6.64 -1.60 14.06
N LEU A 102 -6.75 -1.09 12.83
CA LEU A 102 -6.36 -1.77 11.59
C LEU A 102 -6.99 -3.17 11.41
N ARG A 103 -8.19 -3.40 11.96
CA ARG A 103 -8.88 -4.70 11.90
C ARG A 103 -9.36 -5.02 10.49
N LYS A 104 -9.79 -4.01 9.74
CA LYS A 104 -10.24 -4.22 8.35
C LYS A 104 -9.04 -4.45 7.43
N LEU A 105 -7.88 -3.85 7.73
CA LEU A 105 -6.63 -4.18 7.06
C LEU A 105 -6.21 -5.63 7.34
N GLU A 106 -6.24 -6.04 8.60
CA GLU A 106 -5.90 -7.41 9.03
C GLU A 106 -6.76 -8.47 8.35
N GLN A 107 -8.05 -8.18 8.13
CA GLN A 107 -8.99 -9.06 7.44
C GLN A 107 -8.92 -8.96 5.90
N SER A 108 -8.22 -7.96 5.36
CA SER A 108 -8.16 -7.72 3.93
C SER A 108 -7.27 -8.74 3.22
N SER A 109 -7.76 -9.32 2.14
CA SER A 109 -6.95 -10.17 1.25
C SER A 109 -5.78 -9.41 0.63
N SER A 110 -5.91 -8.08 0.47
CA SER A 110 -4.84 -7.21 -0.05
C SER A 110 -3.60 -7.22 0.84
N LEU A 111 -3.75 -7.39 2.15
CA LEU A 111 -2.62 -7.38 3.10
C LEU A 111 -1.57 -8.44 2.73
N ARG A 112 -2.01 -9.62 2.29
CA ARG A 112 -1.12 -10.73 1.90
C ARG A 112 -0.37 -10.47 0.59
N LEU A 113 -0.83 -9.51 -0.21
CA LEU A 113 -0.26 -9.18 -1.51
C LEU A 113 0.69 -7.98 -1.45
N ILE A 114 0.60 -7.16 -0.40
CA ILE A 114 1.48 -6.00 -0.22
C ILE A 114 2.93 -6.47 -0.07
N THR A 115 3.80 -5.99 -0.96
CA THR A 115 5.24 -6.31 -0.93
C THR A 115 6.09 -5.19 -0.34
N LYS A 116 5.62 -3.94 -0.44
CA LYS A 116 6.30 -2.75 0.05
C LYS A 116 5.33 -1.81 0.75
N VAL A 117 5.67 -1.40 1.96
CA VAL A 117 4.90 -0.43 2.76
C VAL A 117 5.80 0.75 3.15
N GLU A 118 5.22 1.94 3.22
CA GLU A 118 5.84 3.13 3.82
C GLU A 118 5.09 3.48 5.10
N LEU A 119 5.83 3.51 6.20
CA LEU A 119 5.37 3.94 7.52
C LEU A 119 5.82 5.38 7.74
N VAL A 120 4.87 6.31 7.74
CA VAL A 120 5.14 7.73 7.90
C VAL A 120 4.76 8.15 9.31
N PHE A 121 5.74 8.54 10.10
CA PHE A 121 5.52 9.13 11.43
C PHE A 121 5.38 10.63 11.28
N PHE A 122 4.17 11.16 11.49
CA PHE A 122 3.85 12.58 11.30
C PHE A 122 3.50 13.24 12.63
N CYS A 123 4.49 13.92 13.21
CA CYS A 123 4.37 14.71 14.43
C CYS A 123 3.95 16.15 14.07
N ASP A 124 2.65 16.45 14.23
CA ASP A 124 2.05 17.75 13.91
C ASP A 124 1.91 18.64 15.14
N VAL A 125 2.31 19.92 15.01
CA VAL A 125 2.16 20.95 16.05
C VAL A 125 0.71 21.30 16.34
N LEU A 126 -0.19 21.17 15.36
CA LEU A 126 -1.57 21.66 15.45
C LEU A 126 -2.33 21.07 16.64
N LEU A 127 -2.08 19.81 16.97
CA LEU A 127 -2.75 19.14 18.08
C LEU A 127 -2.20 19.57 19.44
N LEU A 128 -0.88 19.73 19.55
CA LEU A 128 -0.23 20.21 20.77
C LEU A 128 -0.64 21.65 21.10
N GLN A 129 -0.85 22.48 20.07
CA GLN A 129 -1.41 23.82 20.22
C GLN A 129 -2.88 23.81 20.62
N SER A 130 -3.68 22.91 20.03
CA SER A 130 -5.12 22.84 20.29
C SER A 130 -5.45 22.29 21.69
N TYR A 131 -4.60 21.40 22.22
CA TYR A 131 -4.79 20.76 23.52
C TYR A 131 -3.47 20.71 24.31
N PRO A 132 -3.03 21.84 24.90
CA PRO A 132 -1.77 21.91 25.64
C PRO A 132 -1.67 20.94 26.82
N SER A 133 -2.82 20.61 27.43
CA SER A 133 -2.92 19.66 28.54
C SER A 133 -2.67 18.20 28.16
N PHE A 134 -2.70 17.87 26.86
CA PHE A 134 -2.42 16.51 26.38
C PHE A 134 -0.94 16.13 26.53
N GLY A 135 -0.04 17.12 26.42
CA GLY A 135 1.40 16.93 26.58
C GLY A 135 2.06 16.14 25.44
N LEU A 136 3.36 16.40 25.23
CA LEU A 136 4.15 15.70 24.21
C LEU A 136 4.29 14.20 24.50
N GLU A 137 4.36 13.83 25.77
CA GLU A 137 4.54 12.43 26.17
C GLU A 137 3.36 11.56 25.74
N SER A 138 2.13 11.92 26.12
CA SER A 138 0.93 11.17 25.73
C SER A 138 0.73 11.17 24.21
N PHE A 139 1.12 12.25 23.53
CA PHE A 139 1.16 12.31 22.07
C PHE A 139 2.09 11.25 21.47
N CYS A 140 3.34 11.17 21.94
CA CYS A 140 4.29 10.17 21.49
C CYS A 140 3.82 8.75 21.84
N THR A 141 3.28 8.53 23.04
CA THR A 141 2.73 7.24 23.46
C THR A 141 1.61 6.76 22.55
N GLU A 142 0.68 7.64 22.16
CA GLU A 142 -0.43 7.27 21.28
C GLU A 142 0.03 6.94 19.86
N ILE A 143 0.98 7.71 19.30
CA ILE A 143 1.58 7.39 17.99
C ILE A 143 2.31 6.05 18.06
N LYS A 144 3.13 5.83 19.11
CA LYS A 144 3.83 4.56 19.35
C LYS A 144 2.86 3.40 19.42
N ARG A 145 1.79 3.51 20.22
CA ARG A 145 0.74 2.48 20.36
C ARG A 145 0.14 2.09 19.01
N ARG A 146 -0.16 3.08 18.16
CA ARG A 146 -0.72 2.86 16.81
C ARG A 146 0.29 2.24 15.85
N ALA A 147 1.56 2.64 15.93
CA ALA A 147 2.62 2.06 15.15
C ALA A 147 2.86 0.59 15.55
N THR A 148 2.90 0.28 16.84
CA THR A 148 2.93 -1.11 17.35
C THR A 148 1.73 -1.88 16.82
N ARG A 149 0.55 -1.24 16.86
CA ARG A 149 -0.67 -1.56 16.12
C ARG A 149 -0.41 -2.18 14.75
N ALA A 150 0.09 -1.31 13.88
CA ALA A 150 0.34 -1.60 12.49
C ALA A 150 1.43 -2.66 12.30
N CYS A 151 2.51 -2.63 13.07
CA CYS A 151 3.56 -3.63 13.00
C CYS A 151 3.03 -5.05 13.28
N GLN A 152 2.11 -5.21 14.24
CA GLN A 152 1.44 -6.50 14.51
C GLN A 152 0.52 -6.96 13.38
N VAL A 153 -0.13 -6.03 12.67
CA VAL A 153 -0.96 -6.37 11.52
C VAL A 153 -0.09 -6.72 10.31
N LEU A 154 0.97 -5.95 10.08
CA LEU A 154 1.89 -6.12 8.96
C LEU A 154 2.74 -7.38 9.08
N SER A 155 2.98 -7.91 10.29
CA SER A 155 3.66 -9.21 10.43
C SER A 155 2.84 -10.38 9.86
N ASN A 156 1.54 -10.19 9.66
CA ASN A 156 0.68 -11.16 8.93
C ASN A 156 0.79 -11.03 7.40
N ALA A 157 1.52 -10.03 6.88
CA ALA A 157 1.69 -9.81 5.45
C ALA A 157 2.80 -10.72 4.88
N THR A 158 2.41 -11.90 4.41
CA THR A 158 3.32 -12.97 3.96
C THR A 158 4.26 -12.61 2.82
N HIS A 159 3.91 -11.60 2.01
CA HIS A 159 4.73 -11.15 0.87
C HIS A 159 5.45 -9.83 1.14
N LEU A 160 5.33 -9.26 2.34
CA LEU A 160 6.02 -8.02 2.69
C LEU A 160 7.53 -8.27 2.69
N ARG A 161 8.27 -7.44 1.95
CA ARG A 161 9.73 -7.54 1.78
C ARG A 161 10.44 -6.25 2.13
N THR A 162 9.75 -5.12 2.09
CA THR A 162 10.36 -3.80 2.24
C THR A 162 9.47 -2.86 3.02
N VAL A 163 10.05 -2.26 4.05
CA VAL A 163 9.43 -1.26 4.91
C VAL A 163 10.24 0.02 4.77
N VAL A 164 9.63 1.04 4.20
CA VAL A 164 10.18 2.39 4.16
C VAL A 164 9.73 3.13 5.41
N VAL A 165 10.65 3.78 6.09
CA VAL A 165 10.38 4.52 7.33
C VAL A 165 10.62 6.00 7.08
N SER A 166 9.55 6.79 7.11
CA SER A 166 9.59 8.23 6.91
C SER A 166 9.24 8.96 8.19
N TRP A 167 9.92 10.08 8.44
CA TRP A 167 9.74 10.92 9.62
C TRP A 167 9.43 12.34 9.20
N CYS A 168 8.36 12.91 9.72
CA CYS A 168 8.03 14.30 9.53
C CYS A 168 7.57 14.92 10.84
N ASP A 169 8.24 15.98 11.24
CA ASP A 169 8.04 16.63 12.52
C ASP A 169 8.03 18.14 12.36
N SER A 170 6.87 18.73 12.64
CA SER A 170 6.64 20.17 12.61
C SER A 170 6.40 20.74 14.01
N THR A 171 6.57 19.92 15.06
CA THR A 171 6.26 20.32 16.45
C THR A 171 7.26 21.32 17.02
N ASN A 172 8.49 21.36 16.47
CA ASN A 172 9.57 22.27 16.84
C ASN A 172 9.90 22.29 18.35
N THR A 173 9.67 21.17 19.03
CA THR A 173 9.91 21.08 20.49
C THR A 173 11.37 20.79 20.84
N GLY A 174 12.23 20.39 19.89
CA GLY A 174 13.63 20.03 20.15
C GLY A 174 13.81 18.79 21.03
N ARG A 175 12.82 17.89 21.05
CA ARG A 175 12.76 16.73 21.96
C ARG A 175 12.87 15.41 21.21
N TRP A 176 13.80 15.35 20.25
CA TRP A 176 14.05 14.17 19.43
C TRP A 176 14.20 12.89 20.26
N SER A 177 14.95 12.91 21.36
CA SER A 177 15.16 11.74 22.23
C SER A 177 13.87 11.12 22.79
N GLN A 178 12.84 11.94 23.04
CA GLN A 178 11.53 11.48 23.49
C GLN A 178 10.71 10.94 22.31
N LYS A 179 10.81 11.59 21.14
CA LYS A 179 10.06 11.21 19.94
C LYS A 179 10.62 9.97 19.25
N SER A 180 11.93 9.75 19.32
CA SER A 180 12.60 8.59 18.73
C SER A 180 12.09 7.28 19.31
N ASP A 181 11.57 7.28 20.55
CA ASP A 181 10.94 6.10 21.15
C ASP A 181 9.70 5.60 20.36
N ILE A 182 9.09 6.45 19.53
CA ILE A 182 8.00 6.05 18.63
C ILE A 182 8.47 4.96 17.66
N ILE A 183 9.69 5.08 17.12
CA ILE A 183 10.20 4.13 16.14
C ILE A 183 10.53 2.77 16.76
N ALA A 184 10.63 2.67 18.10
CA ALA A 184 10.81 1.40 18.81
C ALA A 184 9.68 0.40 18.52
N ALA A 185 8.50 0.87 18.08
CA ALA A 185 7.43 0.00 17.60
C ALA A 185 7.87 -0.97 16.48
N LEU A 186 8.86 -0.58 15.67
CA LEU A 186 9.34 -1.36 14.53
C LEU A 186 10.03 -2.67 14.94
N GLN A 187 10.52 -2.78 16.19
CA GLN A 187 11.08 -4.02 16.73
C GLN A 187 10.12 -5.21 16.64
N VAL A 188 8.81 -4.95 16.76
CA VAL A 188 7.79 -5.99 16.64
C VAL A 188 7.82 -6.62 15.25
N LEU A 189 7.88 -5.77 14.23
CA LEU A 189 7.89 -6.23 12.84
C LEU A 189 9.20 -6.92 12.51
N ASP A 190 10.30 -6.39 13.03
CA ASP A 190 11.64 -6.96 12.87
C ASP A 190 11.75 -8.38 13.44
N THR A 191 11.26 -8.57 14.67
CA THR A 191 11.31 -9.85 15.37
C THR A 191 10.40 -10.90 14.72
N GLN A 192 9.23 -10.48 14.21
CA GLN A 192 8.21 -11.39 13.69
C GLN A 192 8.39 -11.73 12.20
N SER A 193 9.20 -10.97 11.47
CA SER A 193 9.37 -11.13 10.01
C SER A 193 10.86 -11.05 9.63
N PRO A 194 11.64 -12.11 9.93
CA PRO A 194 13.07 -12.13 9.63
C PRO A 194 13.30 -12.06 8.12
N GLY A 195 14.15 -11.13 7.68
CA GLY A 195 14.46 -10.90 6.27
C GLY A 195 13.73 -9.72 5.62
N LEU A 196 12.92 -8.97 6.38
CA LEU A 196 12.45 -7.66 5.95
C LEU A 196 13.62 -6.70 5.73
N ARG A 197 13.53 -5.90 4.68
CA ARG A 197 14.46 -4.80 4.44
C ARG A 197 13.85 -3.50 4.92
N PHE A 198 14.60 -2.75 5.70
CA PHE A 198 14.23 -1.42 6.13
C PHE A 198 14.95 -0.39 5.27
N GLN A 199 14.22 0.64 4.85
CA GLN A 199 14.74 1.74 4.06
C GLN A 199 14.35 3.05 4.72
N ILE A 200 15.24 4.04 4.67
CA ILE A 200 14.93 5.38 5.13
C ILE A 200 14.18 6.10 4.01
N GLY A 201 13.01 6.64 4.33
CA GLY A 201 12.23 7.47 3.43
C GLY A 201 12.53 8.96 3.62
N SER A 202 11.50 9.79 3.56
CA SER A 202 11.67 11.23 3.77
C SER A 202 11.83 11.54 5.25
N VAL A 203 12.87 12.31 5.60
CA VAL A 203 13.08 12.88 6.93
C VAL A 203 12.94 14.40 6.81
N SER A 204 11.95 14.97 7.50
CA SER A 204 11.68 16.41 7.51
C SER A 204 11.42 16.85 8.95
N ALA A 205 12.43 17.43 9.59
CA ALA A 205 12.38 17.91 10.96
C ALA A 205 13.48 18.96 11.19
N ASP A 206 13.24 19.89 12.11
CA ASP A 206 14.23 20.91 12.50
C ASP A 206 15.26 20.36 13.51
N ASP A 207 14.87 19.35 14.32
CA ASP A 207 15.65 18.84 15.45
C ASP A 207 16.33 17.47 15.20
N VAL A 208 16.21 16.91 13.99
CA VAL A 208 16.85 15.65 13.60
C VAL A 208 17.18 15.65 12.11
N ASP A 209 18.41 15.24 11.78
CA ASP A 209 18.84 15.01 10.39
C ASP A 209 18.68 13.52 9.97
N GLU A 210 18.88 13.24 8.69
CA GLU A 210 18.74 11.88 8.14
C GLU A 210 19.71 10.88 8.80
N GLU A 211 20.92 11.30 9.18
CA GLU A 211 21.95 10.44 9.79
C GLU A 211 21.58 10.07 11.23
N GLN A 212 21.12 11.04 12.03
CA GLN A 212 20.63 10.82 13.38
C GLN A 212 19.39 9.93 13.38
N PHE A 213 18.49 10.12 12.41
CA PHE A 213 17.35 9.24 12.20
C PHE A 213 17.79 7.82 11.84
N ALA A 214 18.76 7.68 10.92
CA ALA A 214 19.32 6.40 10.53
C ALA A 214 19.94 5.65 11.72
N MET A 215 20.72 6.35 12.55
CA MET A 215 21.32 5.78 13.75
C MET A 215 20.26 5.32 14.75
N ALA A 216 19.22 6.12 14.99
CA ALA A 216 18.13 5.75 15.88
C ALA A 216 17.39 4.50 15.36
N LEU A 217 17.11 4.43 14.07
CA LEU A 217 16.49 3.28 13.43
C LEU A 217 17.38 2.03 13.51
N GLN A 218 18.68 2.17 13.26
CA GLN A 218 19.64 1.08 13.38
C GLN A 218 19.76 0.56 14.81
N ASN A 219 19.73 1.44 15.81
CA ASN A 219 19.73 1.04 17.22
C ASN A 219 18.48 0.23 17.60
N VAL A 220 17.34 0.58 17.01
CA VAL A 220 16.06 -0.12 17.23
C VAL A 220 16.04 -1.49 16.56
N LEU A 221 16.55 -1.60 15.34
CA LEU A 221 16.56 -2.84 14.54
C LEU A 221 17.74 -3.78 14.88
N GLY A 222 18.82 -3.25 15.46
CA GLY A 222 20.03 -4.00 15.80
C GLY A 222 21.07 -4.08 14.67
N VAL A 223 22.28 -4.51 15.04
CA VAL A 223 23.52 -4.36 14.25
C VAL A 223 23.60 -5.27 13.00
N GLY A 224 22.69 -6.24 12.83
CA GLY A 224 22.73 -7.24 11.75
C GLY A 224 21.82 -6.98 10.55
N GLN A 225 21.09 -5.87 10.54
CA GLN A 225 19.97 -5.64 9.61
C GLN A 225 20.39 -4.86 8.35
N ARG A 226 19.78 -5.19 7.21
CA ARG A 226 19.95 -4.46 5.94
C ARG A 226 19.14 -3.17 5.96
N LEU A 227 19.65 -2.17 6.67
CA LEU A 227 19.19 -0.79 6.53
C LEU A 227 19.81 -0.21 5.26
N ASP A 228 19.03 -0.14 4.19
CA ASP A 228 19.48 0.52 2.96
C ASP A 228 19.28 2.03 3.16
N THR A 229 20.37 2.80 3.26
CA THR A 229 20.35 4.27 3.35
C THR A 229 20.01 4.94 2.02
N VAL A 230 19.85 4.18 0.94
CA VAL A 230 19.63 4.72 -0.41
C VAL A 230 18.16 4.56 -0.81
N HIS A 231 17.30 5.46 -0.32
CA HIS A 231 16.07 5.81 -1.03
C HIS A 231 16.03 7.31 -1.33
N ARG A 232 16.99 7.76 -2.15
CA ARG A 232 17.05 9.14 -2.65
C ARG A 232 16.17 9.31 -3.89
N GLY A 233 14.86 9.23 -3.69
CA GLY A 233 13.90 9.70 -4.68
C GLY A 233 13.30 11.02 -4.19
N PRO A 234 13.52 12.17 -4.86
CA PRO A 234 12.58 13.26 -4.71
C PRO A 234 11.28 12.75 -5.35
N ASP A 235 10.32 12.33 -4.53
CA ASP A 235 9.00 12.02 -5.06
C ASP A 235 8.21 13.32 -5.10
N PRO A 236 8.00 13.95 -6.27
CA PRO A 236 7.08 15.09 -6.38
C PRO A 236 5.66 14.70 -5.93
N ALA A 237 5.34 13.41 -5.82
CA ALA A 237 4.09 12.92 -5.23
C ALA A 237 4.03 12.96 -3.70
N SER A 238 5.15 13.16 -3.00
CA SER A 238 5.14 13.52 -1.56
C SER A 238 4.96 15.03 -1.34
N GLU A 239 5.30 15.87 -2.33
CA GLU A 239 4.94 17.29 -2.35
C GLU A 239 3.46 17.52 -2.73
N LEU A 240 2.81 16.53 -3.37
CA LEU A 240 1.37 16.52 -3.56
C LEU A 240 0.69 16.27 -2.21
N ARG A 241 0.58 17.37 -1.45
CA ARG A 241 -0.30 17.62 -0.31
C ARG A 241 -0.92 16.34 0.25
N MET A 242 -0.49 15.96 1.45
CA MET A 242 -1.34 15.25 2.39
C MET A 242 -2.60 16.10 2.65
N LEU A 243 -3.56 16.05 1.73
CA LEU A 243 -4.90 16.50 1.99
C LEU A 243 -5.46 15.48 2.97
N ALA A 244 -5.47 15.86 4.25
CA ALA A 244 -6.22 15.16 5.26
C ALA A 244 -7.61 14.88 4.69
N PHE A 245 -7.95 13.61 4.50
CA PHE A 245 -9.32 13.26 4.18
C PHE A 245 -10.20 13.70 5.35
N ASP A 246 -11.03 14.71 5.10
CA ASP A 246 -12.10 15.10 6.00
C ASP A 246 -13.42 14.72 5.32
N VAL A 247 -14.07 13.69 5.87
CA VAL A 247 -15.42 13.25 5.48
C VAL A 247 -16.40 14.43 5.42
N ARG A 248 -16.20 15.46 6.26
CA ARG A 248 -17.03 16.67 6.27
C ARG A 248 -16.74 17.56 5.07
N GLN A 249 -15.47 17.69 4.64
CA GLN A 249 -15.12 18.45 3.44
C GLN A 249 -15.65 17.79 2.16
N GLU A 250 -15.66 16.46 2.09
CA GLU A 250 -16.27 15.75 0.96
C GLU A 250 -17.79 15.93 0.94
N ARG A 251 -18.44 15.79 2.11
CA ARG A 251 -19.90 16.04 2.25
C ARG A 251 -20.28 17.48 1.90
N LEU A 252 -19.46 18.47 2.27
CA LEU A 252 -19.66 19.87 1.92
C LEU A 252 -19.47 20.14 0.43
N LYS A 253 -18.49 19.49 -0.23
CA LYS A 253 -18.32 19.55 -1.69
C LYS A 253 -19.48 18.94 -2.45
N LEU A 254 -20.07 17.86 -1.91
CA LEU A 254 -21.25 17.22 -2.49
C LEU A 254 -22.52 18.08 -2.34
N LEU A 255 -22.60 18.91 -1.30
CA LEU A 255 -23.72 19.81 -1.05
C LEU A 255 -23.60 21.17 -1.75
N SER A 256 -22.39 21.56 -2.18
CA SER A 256 -22.14 22.86 -2.81
C SER A 256 -22.25 22.87 -4.34
N GLN A 257 -22.57 21.74 -4.98
CA GLN A 257 -22.85 21.70 -6.42
C GLN A 257 -24.31 22.05 -6.71
N PRO A 258 -24.59 23.11 -7.51
CA PRO A 258 -25.96 23.43 -7.90
C PRO A 258 -26.47 22.39 -8.91
N GLY A 259 -27.45 21.57 -8.50
CA GLY A 259 -28.18 20.64 -9.38
C GLY A 259 -27.77 19.15 -9.32
N GLY A 260 -26.96 18.73 -8.35
CA GLY A 260 -26.41 17.36 -8.30
C GLY A 260 -27.39 16.27 -7.83
N TYR A 261 -28.14 15.66 -8.75
CA TYR A 261 -28.37 14.21 -8.66
C TYR A 261 -27.07 13.51 -9.11
N PRO A 262 -26.59 12.48 -8.40
CA PRO A 262 -25.29 11.91 -8.70
C PRO A 262 -25.37 11.13 -10.01
N GLU A 263 -24.68 11.61 -11.05
CA GLU A 263 -24.05 10.68 -11.98
C GLU A 263 -23.01 9.92 -11.16
N GLN A 264 -23.41 8.75 -10.65
CA GLN A 264 -22.52 7.74 -10.12
C GLN A 264 -21.65 7.20 -11.28
N ARG A 265 -20.72 8.00 -11.81
CA ARG A 265 -19.46 7.46 -12.32
C ARG A 265 -18.60 7.09 -11.12
N MET A 266 -19.09 6.12 -10.34
CA MET A 266 -18.19 5.24 -9.60
C MET A 266 -17.34 4.54 -10.65
N THR A 267 -16.11 5.03 -10.88
CA THR A 267 -15.02 4.12 -11.23
C THR A 267 -14.88 3.16 -10.06
N ARG A 268 -15.73 2.13 -10.07
CA ARG A 268 -15.80 1.10 -9.05
C ARG A 268 -14.47 0.37 -9.12
N ASN A 269 -13.58 0.68 -8.18
CA ASN A 269 -12.25 0.09 -8.11
C ASN A 269 -12.36 -1.45 -8.20
N GLY A 270 -11.52 -2.09 -9.01
CA GLY A 270 -11.61 -3.50 -9.39
C GLY A 270 -11.50 -4.53 -8.24
N TRP A 271 -11.25 -4.06 -7.02
CA TRP A 271 -11.03 -4.83 -5.79
C TRP A 271 -12.10 -5.89 -5.46
N ARG A 272 -13.36 -5.70 -5.88
CA ARG A 272 -14.45 -6.67 -5.58
C ARG A 272 -14.69 -7.72 -6.66
N ALA A 273 -13.95 -7.69 -7.78
CA ALA A 273 -14.27 -8.51 -8.96
C ALA A 273 -13.21 -9.56 -9.32
N ALA A 274 -12.05 -9.60 -8.63
CA ALA A 274 -11.09 -10.69 -8.84
C ALA A 274 -11.67 -12.01 -8.30
N PRO A 275 -11.86 -13.05 -9.14
CA PRO A 275 -12.28 -14.36 -8.67
C PRO A 275 -11.24 -14.92 -7.70
N SER A 276 -11.67 -15.66 -6.67
CA SER A 276 -10.75 -16.43 -5.83
C SER A 276 -10.04 -17.45 -6.71
N SER A 277 -8.72 -17.39 -6.80
CA SER A 277 -7.89 -18.36 -7.54
C SER A 277 -7.76 -19.71 -6.80
N LEU A 278 -8.51 -19.93 -5.72
CA LEU A 278 -8.51 -21.19 -4.99
C LEU A 278 -9.65 -22.08 -5.52
N PRO A 279 -9.38 -23.36 -5.84
CA PRO A 279 -10.45 -24.30 -6.13
C PRO A 279 -11.34 -24.45 -4.89
N PRO A 280 -12.67 -24.61 -5.06
CA PRO A 280 -13.55 -24.85 -3.93
C PRO A 280 -13.15 -26.17 -3.27
N THR A 281 -12.80 -26.11 -1.99
CA THR A 281 -12.77 -27.28 -1.12
C THR A 281 -14.17 -27.88 -1.14
N ARG A 282 -14.29 -29.07 -1.72
CA ARG A 282 -15.50 -29.89 -1.60
C ARG A 282 -15.56 -30.37 -0.16
N GLU A 283 -16.63 -29.99 0.54
CA GLU A 283 -17.18 -30.78 1.64
C GLU A 283 -17.79 -32.09 1.09
#